data_AF-A0A519VF38-F1
#
_entry.id   AF-A0A519VF38-F1
#
_cell.length_a   1.000
_cell.length_b   1.000
_cell.length_c   1.000
_cell.angle_alpha   90.00
_cell.angle_beta   90.00
_cell.angle_gamma   90.00
#
_symmetry.space_group_name_H-M   'P 1'
#
loop_
_entity.id
_entity.type
_entity.pdbx_description
1 polymer ?
#
loop_
_entity_poly.entity_id
_entity_poly.type
_entity_poly.pdbx_seq_one_letter_code
_entity_poly.pdbx_strand_id
1 'polypeptide(L)'
;MQYDVVVIGSGPGGYVGAIRCAQLGLKTAVVEKYKTYGGTCLNVGCIPSKALLDSSEHFHNAAHTFTTHGINLKDLKVNMPQM
;
A
#
# COMPACT_ATOMS: atom_id res chain seq x y z
N MET A 1 -30.15 -13.73 -5.73
CA MET A 1 -29.84 -12.45 -6.43
C MET A 1 -29.07 -12.78 -7.70
N GLN A 2 -29.32 -12.09 -8.82
CA GLN A 2 -28.49 -12.17 -10.04
C GLN A 2 -27.58 -10.94 -10.16
N TYR A 3 -26.38 -11.15 -10.73
CA TYR A 3 -25.35 -10.17 -11.05
C TYR A 3 -24.86 -10.42 -12.47
N ASP A 4 -24.47 -9.36 -13.19
CA ASP A 4 -23.90 -9.46 -14.54
C ASP A 4 -22.44 -9.89 -14.48
N VAL A 5 -21.70 -9.45 -13.44
CA VAL A 5 -20.29 -9.78 -13.22
C VAL A 5 -20.06 -10.08 -11.74
N VAL A 6 -19.32 -11.16 -11.46
CA VAL A 6 -18.82 -11.47 -10.12
C VAL A 6 -17.30 -11.57 -10.18
N VAL A 7 -16.62 -10.72 -9.40
CA VAL A 7 -15.15 -10.71 -9.29
C VAL A 7 -14.74 -11.40 -8.00
N ILE A 8 -13.87 -12.41 -8.10
CA ILE A 8 -13.33 -13.12 -6.94
C ILE A 8 -11.92 -12.58 -6.67
N GLY A 9 -11.78 -11.87 -5.55
CA GLY A 9 -10.57 -11.19 -5.10
C GLY A 9 -10.65 -9.67 -5.28
N SER A 10 -10.20 -8.94 -4.27
CA SER A 10 -10.16 -7.47 -4.25
C SER A 10 -8.73 -6.91 -4.31
N GLY A 11 -7.80 -7.62 -4.94
CA GLY A 11 -6.50 -7.06 -5.32
C GLY A 11 -6.62 -6.01 -6.44
N PRO A 12 -5.52 -5.36 -6.85
CA PRO A 12 -5.53 -4.33 -7.90
C PRO A 12 -6.29 -4.72 -9.17
N GLY A 13 -6.09 -5.92 -9.70
CA GLY A 13 -6.85 -6.38 -10.85
C GLY A 13 -8.34 -6.55 -10.56
N GLY A 14 -8.69 -7.03 -9.38
CA GLY A 14 -10.06 -7.32 -8.98
C GLY A 14 -10.88 -6.06 -8.70
N TYR A 15 -10.44 -5.20 -7.79
CA TYR A 15 -11.23 -4.01 -7.43
C TYR A 15 -11.31 -3.00 -8.59
N VAL A 16 -10.24 -2.83 -9.38
CA VAL A 16 -10.27 -1.94 -10.55
C VAL A 16 -11.19 -2.51 -11.63
N GLY A 17 -11.10 -3.81 -11.90
CA GLY A 17 -11.99 -4.49 -12.84
C GLY A 17 -13.46 -4.37 -12.43
N ALA A 18 -13.77 -4.59 -11.14
CA ALA A 18 -15.12 -4.46 -10.61
C ALA A 18 -15.67 -3.03 -10.72
N ILE A 19 -14.86 -2.01 -10.37
CA ILE A 19 -15.22 -0.60 -10.56
C ILE A 19 -15.49 -0.32 -12.03
N ARG A 20 -14.66 -0.84 -12.94
CA ARG A 20 -14.85 -0.61 -14.37
C ARG A 20 -16.13 -1.26 -14.90
N CYS A 21 -16.45 -2.48 -14.49
CA CYS A 21 -17.72 -3.13 -14.82
C CYS A 21 -18.92 -2.31 -14.32
N ALA A 22 -18.87 -1.82 -13.09
CA ALA A 22 -19.93 -0.96 -12.54
C ALA A 22 -20.09 0.35 -13.33
N GLN A 23 -18.99 1.00 -13.73
CA GLN A 23 -19.02 2.20 -14.59
C GLN A 23 -19.64 1.95 -15.96
N LEU A 24 -19.57 0.72 -16.47
CA LEU A 24 -20.20 0.29 -17.72
C LEU A 24 -21.68 -0.10 -17.55
N GLY A 25 -22.26 0.11 -16.37
CA GLY A 25 -23.66 -0.16 -16.07
C GLY A 25 -23.96 -1.61 -15.67
N LEU A 26 -22.93 -2.45 -15.48
CA LEU A 26 -23.10 -3.85 -15.09
C LEU A 26 -23.28 -3.97 -13.59
N LYS A 27 -24.31 -4.70 -13.16
CA LYS A 27 -24.52 -5.04 -11.75
C LYS A 27 -23.43 -6.00 -11.30
N THR A 28 -22.46 -5.47 -10.56
CA THR A 28 -21.20 -6.16 -10.25
C THR A 28 -21.10 -6.51 -8.77
N ALA A 29 -20.67 -7.72 -8.45
CA ALA A 29 -20.31 -8.14 -7.09
C ALA A 29 -18.80 -8.39 -6.97
N VAL A 30 -18.24 -8.14 -5.78
CA VAL A 30 -16.85 -8.49 -5.42
C VAL A 30 -16.88 -9.41 -4.21
N VAL A 31 -16.14 -10.51 -4.29
CA VAL A 31 -15.97 -11.46 -3.19
C VAL A 31 -14.52 -11.40 -2.71
N GLU A 32 -14.33 -11.08 -1.44
CA GLU A 32 -13.02 -11.05 -0.79
C GLU A 32 -13.03 -11.93 0.46
N LYS A 33 -11.98 -12.72 0.66
CA LYS A 33 -11.80 -13.57 1.83
C LYS A 33 -11.16 -12.83 3.01
N TYR A 34 -10.35 -11.80 2.72
CA TYR A 34 -9.75 -10.96 3.75
C TYR A 34 -10.80 -10.05 4.39
N LYS A 35 -10.56 -9.66 5.65
CA LYS A 35 -11.41 -8.69 6.37
C LYS A 35 -11.32 -7.28 5.78
N THR A 36 -10.29 -7.01 5.00
CA THR A 36 -10.02 -5.73 4.34
C THR A 36 -9.88 -5.93 2.83
N TYR A 37 -10.16 -4.87 2.06
CA TYR A 37 -9.98 -4.87 0.60
C TYR A 37 -8.56 -4.46 0.19
N GLY A 38 -8.27 -4.51 -1.12
CA GLY A 38 -7.02 -4.02 -1.72
C GLY A 38 -5.96 -5.10 -1.94
N GLY A 39 -6.22 -6.33 -1.46
CA GLY A 39 -5.41 -7.52 -1.69
C GLY A 39 -3.94 -7.39 -1.29
N THR A 40 -3.08 -8.18 -1.93
CA THR A 40 -1.65 -8.25 -1.59
C THR A 40 -0.95 -6.89 -1.68
N CYS A 41 -1.20 -6.13 -2.74
CA CYS A 41 -0.46 -4.90 -2.99
C CYS A 41 -0.69 -3.84 -1.90
N LEU A 42 -1.93 -3.66 -1.44
CA LEU A 42 -2.24 -2.71 -0.38
C LEU A 42 -1.85 -3.23 1.01
N ASN A 43 -2.17 -4.48 1.32
CA ASN A 43 -2.12 -4.94 2.72
C ASN A 43 -0.76 -5.50 3.14
N VAL A 44 -0.03 -6.17 2.24
CA VAL A 44 1.19 -6.94 2.61
C VAL A 44 2.28 -6.91 1.53
N GLY A 45 2.23 -5.95 0.61
CA GLY A 45 3.06 -5.94 -0.58
C GLY A 45 3.57 -4.55 -0.90
N CYS A 46 3.07 -3.97 -1.98
CA CYS A 46 3.52 -2.70 -2.52
C CYS A 46 3.52 -1.59 -1.47
N ILE A 47 2.38 -1.31 -0.85
CA ILE A 47 2.22 -0.14 0.01
C ILE A 47 3.07 -0.27 1.29
N PRO A 48 3.02 -1.40 2.05
CA PRO A 48 3.83 -1.54 3.25
C PRO A 48 5.33 -1.57 2.93
N SER A 49 5.75 -2.23 1.83
CA SER A 49 7.17 -2.25 1.47
C SER A 49 7.70 -0.85 1.12
N LYS A 50 6.91 -0.03 0.42
CA LYS A 50 7.36 1.32 0.02
C LYS A 50 7.35 2.28 1.20
N ALA A 51 6.41 2.14 2.14
CA ALA A 51 6.44 2.91 3.40
C ALA A 51 7.72 2.64 4.21
N LEU A 52 8.11 1.37 4.32
CA LEU A 52 9.34 0.99 5.03
C LEU A 52 10.61 1.43 4.29
N LEU A 53 10.64 1.28 2.95
CA LEU A 53 11.78 1.72 2.14
C LEU A 53 12.01 3.22 2.30
N ASP A 54 10.96 4.05 2.17
CA ASP A 54 11.05 5.50 2.32
C ASP A 54 11.55 5.91 3.71
N SER A 55 10.98 5.30 4.76
CA SER A 55 11.43 5.53 6.15
C SER A 55 12.90 5.15 6.34
N SER A 56 13.32 4.02 5.77
CA SER A 56 14.71 3.54 5.89
C SER A 56 15.70 4.42 5.11
N GLU A 57 15.28 4.96 3.97
CA GLU A 57 16.09 5.86 3.14
C GLU A 57 16.28 7.21 3.84
N HIS A 58 15.24 7.74 4.49
CA HIS A 58 15.37 8.93 5.32
C HIS A 58 16.34 8.73 6.48
N PHE A 59 16.25 7.58 7.18
CA PHE A 59 17.20 7.25 8.24
C PHE A 59 18.63 7.11 7.71
N HIS A 60 18.81 6.46 6.57
CA HIS A 60 20.11 6.31 5.90
C HIS A 60 20.72 7.68 5.56
N ASN A 61 19.94 8.58 4.96
CA ASN A 61 20.40 9.92 4.62
C ASN A 61 20.75 10.75 5.87
N ALA A 62 19.91 10.68 6.91
CA ALA A 62 20.21 11.33 8.18
C ALA A 62 21.54 10.84 8.78
N ALA A 63 21.84 9.54 8.65
CA ALA A 63 23.06 8.95 9.18
C ALA A 63 24.32 9.28 8.35
N HIS A 64 24.20 9.45 7.03
CA HIS A 64 25.36 9.43 6.14
C HIS A 64 25.55 10.68 5.27
N THR A 65 24.48 11.40 4.93
CA THR A 65 24.56 12.52 3.96
C THR A 65 24.27 13.88 4.58
N PHE A 66 23.57 13.96 5.71
CA PHE A 66 23.14 15.25 6.28
C PHE A 66 24.29 16.21 6.64
N THR A 67 25.46 15.70 7.00
CA THR A 67 26.63 16.54 7.29
C THR A 67 27.10 17.33 6.07
N THR A 68 26.96 16.82 4.84
CA THR A 68 27.33 17.56 3.62
C THR A 68 26.41 18.75 3.38
N HIS A 69 25.20 18.70 3.93
CA HIS A 69 24.23 19.78 3.93
C HIS A 69 24.35 20.70 5.16
N GLY A 70 25.40 20.53 5.98
CA GLY A 70 25.61 21.32 7.20
C GLY A 70 24.67 20.96 8.36
N ILE A 71 23.96 19.83 8.27
CA ILE A 71 23.04 19.37 9.30
C ILE A 71 23.79 18.40 10.22
N ASN A 72 24.01 18.83 11.46
CA ASN A 72 24.63 18.00 12.49
C ASN A 72 23.55 17.35 13.36
N LEU A 73 23.56 16.01 13.43
CA LEU A 73 22.65 15.24 14.26
C LEU A 73 23.42 14.61 15.42
N LYS A 74 22.76 14.49 16.56
CA LYS A 74 23.23 13.73 17.72
C LYS A 74 22.16 12.71 18.09
N ASP A 75 22.59 11.49 18.41
CA ASP A 75 21.72 10.42 18.92
C ASP A 75 20.55 10.01 17.97
N LEU A 76 20.83 9.86 16.68
CA LEU A 76 19.86 9.34 15.69
C LEU A 76 19.40 7.91 16.07
N LYS A 77 18.08 7.69 16.14
CA LYS A 77 17.48 6.42 16.59
C LYS A 77 16.25 6.05 15.77
N VAL A 78 16.04 4.74 15.60
CA VAL A 78 14.82 4.19 14.99
C VAL A 78 13.81 3.85 16.09
N ASN A 79 12.55 4.25 15.91
CA ASN A 79 11.43 3.83 16.75
C ASN A 79 10.54 2.86 15.96
N MET A 80 10.88 1.56 15.99
CA MET A 80 10.20 0.54 15.19
C MET A 80 8.70 0.42 15.48
N PRO A 81 8.19 0.53 16.72
CA PRO A 81 6.75 0.50 16.97
C PRO A 81 5.93 1.66 16.38
N GLN A 82 6.56 2.79 16.07
CA GLN A 82 5.89 3.96 15.48
C GLN A 82 5.87 3.91 13.95
N MET A 83 6.77 3.14 13.34
CA MET A 83 6.78 2.80 11.92
C MET A 83 5.75 1.71 11.61
#